data_AF-A0A1B6C6T5-F1
#
_entry.id   AF-A0A1B6C6T5-F1
#
_cell.length_a   1.000
_cell.length_b   1.000
_cell.length_c   1.000
_cell.angle_alpha   90.00
_cell.angle_beta   90.00
_cell.angle_gamma   90.00
#
_symmetry.space_group_name_H-M   'P 1'
#
loop_
_entity.id
_entity.type
_entity.pdbx_description
1 polymer ?
#
loop_
_entity_poly.entity_id
_entity_poly.type
_entity_poly.pdbx_seq_one_letter_code
_entity_poly.pdbx_strand_id
1 'polypeptide(L)'
;MESRFKKSFKKYCECTSIHGVQYLGEQGLPLKERACWIFTLSITFLINAYLIGNELLKWKNSQVIISNNHTFTPNWEIPFPVVTICSENKYNNNLSSIFTKSRREVDSDRDLQHHEKI
;
A
#
# COMPACT_ATOMS: atom_id res chain seq x y z
N MET A 1 -44.29 13.97 -34.15
CA MET A 1 -43.91 12.74 -33.44
C MET A 1 -42.57 12.95 -32.75
N GLU A 2 -42.56 13.14 -31.43
CA GLU A 2 -41.31 13.23 -30.67
C GLU A 2 -40.66 11.84 -30.62
N SER A 3 -39.34 11.76 -30.88
CA SER A 3 -38.63 10.49 -30.91
C SER A 3 -38.60 9.84 -29.52
N ARG A 4 -38.62 8.50 -29.47
CA ARG A 4 -38.50 7.72 -28.22
C ARG A 4 -37.30 8.17 -27.38
N PHE A 5 -36.21 8.51 -28.06
CA PHE A 5 -34.99 9.03 -27.45
C PHE A 5 -35.19 10.32 -26.67
N LYS A 6 -35.89 11.32 -27.23
CA LYS A 6 -36.17 12.59 -26.53
C LYS A 6 -36.97 12.37 -25.25
N LYS A 7 -37.95 11.46 -25.29
CA LYS A 7 -38.78 11.13 -24.12
C LYS A 7 -37.94 10.47 -23.01
N SER A 8 -37.05 9.55 -23.38
CA SER A 8 -36.12 8.92 -22.43
C SER A 8 -35.12 9.92 -21.87
N PHE A 9 -34.56 10.80 -22.70
CA PHE A 9 -33.63 11.83 -22.27
C PHE A 9 -34.27 12.83 -21.31
N LYS A 10 -35.49 13.29 -21.60
CA LYS A 10 -36.25 14.16 -20.70
C LYS A 10 -36.49 13.50 -19.34
N LYS A 11 -36.95 12.24 -19.34
CA LYS A 11 -37.15 11.43 -18.12
C LYS A 11 -35.85 11.28 -17.33
N TYR A 12 -34.73 11.06 -18.02
CA TYR A 12 -33.41 10.97 -17.40
C TYR A 12 -33.00 12.29 -16.73
N CYS A 13 -33.14 13.42 -17.44
CA CYS A 13 -32.86 14.74 -16.89
C CYS A 13 -33.73 15.04 -15.67
N GLU A 14 -34.99 14.62 -15.64
CA GLU A 14 -35.90 14.83 -14.51
C GLU A 14 -35.57 13.95 -13.29
N CYS A 15 -35.11 12.71 -13.50
CA CYS A 15 -34.91 11.73 -12.42
C CYS A 15 -33.47 11.61 -11.91
N THR A 16 -32.49 12.21 -12.57
CA THR A 16 -31.08 12.12 -12.16
C THR A 16 -30.79 12.93 -10.90
N SER A 17 -29.88 12.42 -10.05
CA SER A 17 -29.33 13.15 -8.91
C SER A 17 -28.17 14.08 -9.30
N ILE A 18 -27.74 14.06 -10.57
CA ILE A 18 -26.65 14.91 -11.05
C ILE A 18 -27.14 16.35 -11.13
N HIS A 19 -26.70 17.16 -10.18
CA HIS A 19 -26.95 18.58 -10.14
C HIS A 19 -26.44 19.24 -11.44
N GLY A 20 -27.29 20.05 -12.09
CA GLY A 20 -26.96 20.67 -13.39
C GLY A 20 -27.63 19.99 -14.58
N VAL A 21 -27.75 18.65 -14.60
CA VAL A 21 -28.32 17.91 -15.75
C VAL A 21 -29.83 18.09 -15.89
N GLN A 22 -30.51 18.38 -14.77
CA GLN A 22 -31.93 18.71 -14.71
C GLN A 22 -32.26 19.96 -15.56
N TYR A 23 -31.41 21.00 -15.52
CA TYR A 23 -31.60 22.24 -16.27
C TYR A 23 -31.49 22.09 -17.80
N LEU A 24 -30.92 20.97 -18.30
CA LEU A 24 -30.96 20.66 -19.73
C LEU A 24 -32.35 20.18 -20.18
N GLY A 25 -33.03 19.41 -19.33
CA GLY A 25 -34.34 18.81 -19.62
C GLY A 25 -35.53 19.73 -19.34
N GLU A 26 -35.33 20.74 -18.51
CA GLU A 26 -36.36 21.70 -18.09
C GLU A 26 -36.93 22.49 -19.29
N GLN A 27 -38.26 22.59 -19.38
CA GLN A 27 -38.97 23.29 -20.45
C GLN A 27 -39.25 24.73 -20.03
N GLY A 28 -38.74 25.71 -20.77
CA GLY A 28 -39.00 27.13 -20.51
C GLY A 28 -37.76 28.00 -20.30
N LEU A 29 -36.55 27.41 -20.17
CA LEU A 29 -35.33 28.20 -20.07
C LEU A 29 -34.89 28.77 -21.44
N PRO A 30 -34.37 30.02 -21.46
CA PRO A 30 -33.76 30.59 -22.65
C PRO A 30 -32.53 29.78 -23.08
N LEU A 31 -32.31 29.69 -24.39
CA LEU A 31 -31.22 28.89 -24.99
C LEU A 31 -29.83 29.27 -24.46
N LYS A 32 -29.62 30.54 -24.11
CA LYS A 32 -28.36 31.05 -23.56
C LYS A 32 -28.04 30.43 -22.20
N GLU A 33 -29.03 30.30 -21.32
CA GLU A 33 -28.84 29.71 -20.00
C GLU A 33 -28.57 28.21 -20.12
N ARG A 34 -29.25 27.52 -21.03
CA ARG A 34 -28.96 26.11 -21.34
C ARG A 34 -27.51 25.91 -21.82
N ALA A 35 -27.02 26.80 -22.68
CA ALA A 35 -25.63 26.75 -23.14
C ALA A 35 -24.64 26.98 -21.99
N CYS A 36 -24.96 27.90 -21.07
CA CYS A 36 -24.16 28.13 -19.86
C CYS A 36 -24.09 26.87 -18.99
N TRP A 37 -25.23 26.20 -18.74
CA TRP A 37 -25.26 24.95 -17.95
C TRP A 37 -24.48 23.80 -18.60
N ILE A 38 -24.56 23.66 -19.93
CA ILE A 38 -23.75 22.67 -20.67
C ILE A 38 -22.26 22.99 -20.51
N PHE A 39 -21.88 24.26 -20.63
CA PHE A 39 -20.50 24.70 -20.51
C PHE A 39 -19.96 24.44 -19.10
N THR A 40 -20.71 24.79 -18.06
CA THR A 40 -20.30 24.54 -16.67
C THR A 40 -20.17 23.05 -16.38
N LEU A 41 -21.12 22.23 -16.82
CA LEU A 41 -21.06 20.77 -16.65
C LEU A 41 -19.85 20.17 -17.37
N SER A 42 -19.56 20.63 -18.59
CA SER A 42 -18.41 20.17 -19.36
C SER A 42 -17.09 20.53 -18.66
N ILE A 43 -16.96 21.77 -18.19
CA ILE A 43 -15.77 22.22 -17.45
C ILE A 43 -15.57 21.38 -16.20
N THR A 44 -16.61 21.21 -15.38
CA THR A 44 -16.51 20.43 -14.14
C THR A 44 -16.11 18.98 -14.43
N PHE A 45 -16.67 18.38 -15.47
CA PHE A 45 -16.30 17.02 -15.88
C PHE A 45 -14.83 16.92 -16.30
N LEU A 46 -14.35 17.86 -17.12
CA LEU A 46 -12.95 17.89 -17.58
C LEU A 46 -11.97 18.10 -16.42
N ILE A 47 -12.25 19.06 -15.53
CA ILE A 47 -11.42 19.32 -14.34
C ILE A 47 -11.40 18.10 -13.42
N ASN A 48 -12.55 17.48 -13.19
CA ASN A 48 -12.64 16.29 -12.35
C ASN A 48 -11.85 15.11 -12.94
N ALA A 49 -12.00 14.86 -14.26
CA ALA A 49 -11.24 13.82 -14.94
C ALA A 49 -9.72 14.07 -14.87
N TYR A 50 -9.29 15.33 -15.06
CA TYR A 50 -7.88 15.71 -14.91
C TYR A 50 -7.36 15.48 -13.48
N LEU A 51 -8.14 15.91 -12.48
CA LEU A 51 -7.76 15.77 -11.07
C LEU A 51 -7.65 14.30 -10.65
N ILE A 52 -8.64 13.48 -11.02
CA ILE A 52 -8.61 12.03 -10.78
C ILE A 52 -7.40 11.41 -11.48
N GLY A 53 -7.12 11.77 -12.73
CA GLY A 53 -5.95 11.27 -13.46
C GLY A 53 -4.64 11.61 -12.77
N ASN A 54 -4.49 12.85 -12.28
CA ASN A 54 -3.32 13.29 -11.55
C ASN A 54 -3.17 12.55 -10.20
N GLU A 55 -4.25 12.38 -9.46
CA GLU A 55 -4.23 11.67 -8.18
C GLU A 55 -3.94 10.18 -8.35
N LEU A 56 -4.48 9.56 -9.39
CA LEU A 56 -4.15 8.17 -9.75
C LEU A 56 -2.69 8.02 -10.19
N LEU A 57 -2.15 8.99 -10.93
CA LEU A 57 -0.75 8.99 -11.31
C LEU A 57 0.15 9.14 -10.09
N LYS A 58 -0.20 10.05 -9.17
CA LYS A 58 0.49 10.20 -7.89
C LYS A 58 0.41 8.93 -7.06
N TRP A 59 -0.75 8.31 -6.93
CA TRP A 59 -0.94 7.06 -6.20
C TRP A 59 -0.09 5.92 -6.79
N LYS A 60 -0.04 5.80 -8.12
CA LYS A 60 0.81 4.82 -8.80
C LYS A 60 2.31 5.07 -8.60
N ASN A 61 2.72 6.33 -8.51
CA ASN A 61 4.13 6.72 -8.38
C ASN A 61 4.58 6.89 -6.92
N SER A 62 3.66 7.09 -5.97
CA SER A 62 3.97 7.21 -4.54
C SER A 62 4.08 5.82 -3.93
N GLN A 63 5.24 5.22 -4.12
CA GLN A 63 5.61 4.00 -3.42
C GLN A 63 5.77 4.32 -1.92
N VAL A 64 4.80 3.86 -1.12
CA VAL A 64 4.71 3.93 0.35
C VAL A 64 4.84 5.36 0.93
N ILE A 65 3.70 6.00 1.20
CA ILE A 65 3.67 7.15 2.12
C ILE A 65 3.95 6.61 3.53
N ILE A 66 5.23 6.56 3.92
CA ILE A 66 5.60 6.35 5.32
C ILE A 66 5.34 7.70 6.00
N SER A 67 4.16 7.87 6.57
CA SER A 67 3.95 8.95 7.52
C SER A 67 4.81 8.67 8.74
N ASN A 68 5.98 9.30 8.79
CA ASN A 68 6.79 9.38 10.00
C ASN A 68 6.02 10.26 11.00
N ASN A 69 5.13 9.64 11.78
CA ASN A 69 4.64 10.28 12.98
C ASN A 69 5.81 10.30 13.97
N HIS A 70 6.44 11.46 14.13
CA HIS A 70 7.14 11.74 15.37
C HIS A 70 6.07 11.81 16.47
N THR A 71 5.57 10.66 16.93
CA THR A 71 5.02 10.58 18.27
C THR A 71 6.19 10.98 19.14
N PHE A 72 6.11 12.15 19.77
CA PHE A 72 7.03 12.54 20.82
C PHE A 72 6.77 11.57 21.99
N THR A 73 7.24 10.33 21.87
CA THR A 73 7.42 9.47 23.03
C THR A 73 8.45 10.19 23.87
N PRO A 74 8.07 10.66 25.05
CA PRO A 74 9.02 11.35 25.88
C PRO A 74 10.20 10.41 26.18
N ASN A 75 11.38 10.99 26.35
CA ASN A 75 12.65 10.25 26.39
C ASN A 75 12.75 9.19 27.50
N TRP A 76 11.84 9.20 28.49
CA TRP A 76 11.74 8.24 29.58
C TRP A 76 10.95 6.96 29.22
N GLU A 77 10.21 6.95 28.10
CA GLU A 77 9.37 5.82 27.66
C GLU A 77 10.04 4.96 26.58
N ILE A 78 11.21 5.38 26.08
CA ILE A 78 11.96 4.68 25.02
C ILE A 78 12.84 3.61 25.70
N PRO A 79 12.56 2.29 25.52
CA PRO A 79 13.41 1.25 26.08
C PRO A 79 14.78 1.27 25.40
N PHE A 80 15.84 1.07 26.17
CA PHE A 80 17.18 0.90 25.59
C PHE A 80 17.21 -0.31 24.66
N PRO A 81 17.79 -0.19 23.46
CA PRO A 81 17.82 -1.28 22.50
C PRO A 81 18.68 -2.44 23.04
N VAL A 82 18.27 -3.66 22.73
CA VAL A 82 19.09 -4.85 23.04
C VAL A 82 20.29 -4.86 22.10
N VAL A 83 21.49 -4.75 22.66
CA VAL A 83 22.76 -4.85 21.92
C VAL A 83 23.24 -6.30 21.97
N THR A 84 23.29 -6.94 20.81
CA THR A 84 23.88 -8.29 20.65
C THR A 84 25.21 -8.16 19.93
N ILE A 85 26.30 -8.58 20.58
CA ILE A 85 27.65 -8.60 19.98
C ILE A 85 27.92 -10.02 19.46
N CYS A 86 28.19 -10.14 18.16
CA CYS A 86 28.57 -11.39 17.52
C CYS A 86 30.05 -11.35 17.10
N SER A 87 30.79 -12.43 17.37
CA SER A 87 32.12 -12.60 16.77
C SER A 87 31.98 -12.91 15.28
N GLU A 88 32.74 -12.21 14.43
CA GLU A 88 32.74 -12.40 12.98
C GLU A 88 33.34 -13.75 12.57
N ASN A 89 34.17 -14.34 13.43
CA ASN A 89 34.78 -15.63 13.17
C ASN A 89 33.79 -16.78 13.44
N LYS A 90 32.93 -17.07 12.45
CA LYS A 90 31.96 -18.18 12.50
C LYS A 90 32.62 -19.56 12.60
N TYR A 91 33.88 -19.70 12.18
CA TYR A 91 34.57 -20.99 12.14
C TYR A 91 36.04 -20.84 12.55
N ASN A 92 36.38 -21.38 13.71
CA ASN A 92 37.77 -21.46 14.15
C ASN A 92 38.35 -22.81 13.71
N ASN A 93 39.18 -22.82 12.66
CA ASN A 93 39.85 -24.01 12.10
C ASN A 93 40.62 -24.83 13.17
N ASN A 94 41.21 -24.15 14.14
CA ASN A 94 41.94 -24.79 15.21
C ASN A 94 40.97 -25.42 16.20
N LEU A 95 39.90 -24.72 16.54
CA LEU A 95 38.89 -25.20 17.46
C LEU A 95 38.07 -26.36 16.87
N SER A 96 37.77 -26.34 15.57
CA SER A 96 37.06 -27.42 14.87
C SER A 96 37.89 -28.70 14.77
N SER A 97 39.20 -28.58 14.47
CA SER A 97 40.11 -29.72 14.45
C SER A 97 40.33 -30.30 15.86
N ILE A 98 40.44 -29.44 16.89
CA ILE A 98 40.51 -29.88 18.29
C ILE A 98 39.20 -30.56 18.73
N PHE A 99 38.03 -29.99 18.42
CA PHE A 99 36.74 -30.60 18.76
C PHE A 99 36.53 -31.95 18.07
N THR A 100 36.93 -32.08 16.80
CA THR A 100 36.81 -33.36 16.08
C THR A 100 37.83 -34.40 16.54
N LYS A 101 39.03 -33.99 16.97
CA LYS A 101 40.03 -34.91 17.54
C LYS A 101 39.62 -35.38 18.93
N SER A 102 39.26 -34.46 19.82
CA SER A 102 38.78 -34.79 21.18
C SER A 102 37.54 -35.69 21.15
N ARG A 103 36.60 -35.44 20.23
CA ARG A 103 35.44 -36.31 20.04
C ARG A 103 35.84 -37.74 19.65
N ARG A 104 36.83 -37.91 18.78
CA ARG A 104 37.32 -39.23 18.33
C ARG A 104 38.07 -39.99 19.43
N GLU A 105 38.86 -39.29 20.22
CA GLU A 105 39.63 -39.90 21.31
C GLU A 105 38.74 -40.37 22.46
N VAL A 106 37.72 -39.58 22.81
CA VAL A 106 36.69 -39.99 23.79
C VAL A 106 35.87 -41.18 23.28
N ASP A 107 35.62 -41.27 21.97
CA ASP A 107 34.92 -42.42 21.39
C ASP A 107 35.75 -43.70 21.52
N SER A 108 37.03 -43.64 21.16
CA SER A 108 37.94 -44.79 21.24
C SER A 108 38.16 -45.28 22.68
N ASP A 109 38.27 -44.37 23.66
CA ASP A 109 38.46 -44.76 25.06
C ASP A 109 37.20 -45.40 25.66
N ARG A 110 36.01 -44.92 25.26
CA ARG A 110 34.73 -45.55 25.63
C ARG A 110 34.63 -46.97 25.06
N ASP A 111 35.05 -47.18 23.82
CA ASP A 111 35.02 -48.50 23.19
C ASP A 111 36.00 -49.47 23.86
N LEU A 112 37.19 -49.00 24.23
CA LEU A 112 38.20 -49.81 24.93
C LEU A 112 37.75 -50.18 26.35
N GLN A 113 37.19 -49.22 27.11
CA GLN A 113 36.65 -49.48 28.43
C GLN A 113 35.41 -50.40 28.41
N HIS A 114 34.63 -50.36 27.34
CA HIS A 114 33.51 -51.29 27.15
C HIS A 114 34.00 -52.72 26.90
N HIS A 115 35.09 -52.87 26.12
CA HIS A 115 35.66 -54.18 25.80
C HIS A 115 36.48 -54.81 26.94
N GLU A 116 37.08 -54.04 27.86
CA GLU A 116 37.86 -54.61 28.98
C GLU A 116 36.98 -55.14 30.13
N LYS A 117 35.71 -54.72 30.23
CA LYS A 117 34.78 -55.16 31.31
C LYS A 117 33.94 -56.40 30.97
N ILE A 118 34.16 -57.04 29.82
CA ILE A 118 33.39 -58.20 29.33
C ILE A 118 34.27 -59.44 29.27
#